data_AF-A0A117IWR2-F1
#
_entry.id   AF-A0A117IWR2-F1
#
_cell.length_a   1.000
_cell.length_b   1.000
_cell.length_c   1.000
_cell.angle_alpha   90.00
_cell.angle_beta   90.00
_cell.angle_gamma   90.00
#
_symmetry.space_group_name_H-M   'P 1'
#
loop_
_entity.id
_entity.type
_entity.pdbx_description
1 polymer ?
#
loop_
_entity_poly.entity_id
_entity_poly.type
_entity_poly.pdbx_seq_one_letter_code
_entity_poly.pdbx_strand_id
1 'polypeptide(L)'
;MATQEFPLFAMAESWLLARRCPPDAIEPPDVHVAADALTHALENRVRRDAVRFTMLDSYTDDGASPQVVVMLRSPGPEAEAPFRILWESYDVASGAHTLREGGFTTYDEARAWWNAWQQGDPPPLRPPAPAPRRGTSATAPVRPASTGLQGRSR
;
A
#
# COMPACT_ATOMS: atom_id res chain seq x y z
N MET A 1 -3.41 16.00 27.89
CA MET A 1 -2.36 15.43 27.02
C MET A 1 -3.05 15.11 25.72
N ALA A 2 -2.57 15.63 24.59
CA ALA A 2 -3.16 15.31 23.30
C ALA A 2 -2.85 13.84 22.98
N THR A 3 -3.89 13.04 22.72
CA THR A 3 -3.72 11.72 22.10
C THR A 3 -3.08 11.97 20.74
N GLN A 4 -1.81 11.64 20.60
CA GLN A 4 -1.13 11.69 19.32
C GLN A 4 -1.62 10.47 18.56
N GLU A 5 -2.73 10.61 17.83
CA GLU A 5 -3.18 9.57 16.91
C GLU A 5 -2.07 9.40 15.88
N PHE A 6 -1.54 8.18 15.76
CA PHE A 6 -0.60 7.83 14.70
C PHE A 6 -1.36 7.07 13.61
N PRO A 7 -2.21 7.74 12.81
CA PRO A 7 -2.81 7.05 11.68
C PRO A 7 -1.69 6.62 10.74
N LEU A 8 -1.93 5.52 10.03
CA LEU A 8 -1.06 5.00 8.98
C LEU A 8 -0.79 6.10 7.95
N PHE A 9 0.28 6.87 8.16
CA PHE A 9 0.41 8.23 7.61
C PHE A 9 0.43 8.19 6.09
N ALA A 10 1.14 7.21 5.51
CA ALA A 10 1.16 6.98 4.07
C ALA A 10 -0.25 6.83 3.46
N MET A 11 -1.19 6.23 4.19
CA MET A 11 -2.58 6.08 3.73
C MET A 11 -3.35 7.40 3.82
N ALA A 12 -3.20 8.14 4.92
CA ALA A 12 -3.80 9.47 5.11
C ALA A 12 -3.26 10.48 4.08
N GLU A 13 -1.95 10.51 3.87
CA GLU A 13 -1.27 11.32 2.87
C GLU A 13 -1.81 11.03 1.46
N SER A 14 -1.95 9.74 1.09
CA SER A 14 -2.54 9.36 -0.20
C SER A 14 -3.96 9.93 -0.38
N TRP A 15 -4.78 9.86 0.66
CA TRP A 15 -6.15 10.37 0.67
C TRP A 15 -6.21 11.90 0.49
N LEU A 16 -5.29 12.62 1.13
CA LEU A 16 -5.14 14.07 1.02
C LEU A 16 -4.66 14.49 -0.37
N LEU A 17 -3.61 13.84 -0.88
CA LEU A 17 -3.06 14.11 -2.22
C LEU A 17 -4.12 13.88 -3.32
N ALA A 18 -4.91 12.82 -3.22
CA ALA A 18 -6.00 12.55 -4.16
C ALA A 18 -7.09 13.64 -4.15
N ARG A 19 -7.19 14.40 -3.06
CA ARG A 19 -8.09 15.55 -2.90
C ARG A 19 -7.43 16.89 -3.22
N ARG A 20 -6.26 16.86 -3.87
CA ARG A 20 -5.50 18.06 -4.27
C ARG A 20 -4.98 18.88 -3.09
N CYS A 21 -4.77 18.24 -1.93
CA CYS A 21 -3.96 18.86 -0.89
C CYS A 21 -2.54 19.10 -1.44
N PRO A 22 -1.97 20.32 -1.31
CA PRO A 22 -0.59 20.59 -1.68
C PRO A 22 0.37 19.68 -0.88
N PRO A 23 1.34 19.01 -1.52
CA PRO A 23 2.25 18.09 -0.82
C PRO A 23 3.05 18.77 0.30
N ASP A 24 3.42 20.03 0.11
CA ASP A 24 4.14 20.85 1.08
C ASP A 24 3.29 21.28 2.28
N ALA A 25 1.98 21.12 2.21
CA ALA A 25 1.06 21.35 3.32
C ALA A 25 0.81 20.08 4.17
N ILE A 26 1.38 18.93 3.78
CA ILE A 26 1.24 17.67 4.52
C ILE A 26 2.54 17.43 5.28
N GLU A 27 2.55 17.81 6.55
CA GLU A 27 3.70 17.61 7.43
C GLU A 27 3.68 16.18 8.00
N PRO A 28 4.79 15.42 7.89
CA PRO A 28 4.91 14.14 8.58
C PRO A 28 4.99 14.38 10.10
N PRO A 29 4.52 13.43 10.92
CA PRO A 29 4.69 13.53 12.37
C PRO A 29 6.18 13.57 12.74
N ASP A 30 6.51 14.30 13.81
CA ASP A 30 7.89 14.51 14.30
C ASP A 30 8.65 13.20 14.56
N VAL A 31 7.92 12.12 14.86
CA VAL A 31 8.46 10.81 15.18
C VAL A 31 7.83 9.74 14.28
N HIS A 32 8.32 9.67 13.04
CA HIS A 32 7.84 8.71 12.04
C HIS A 32 8.98 8.21 11.15
N VAL A 33 10.04 7.70 11.78
CA VAL A 33 11.20 7.17 11.06
C VAL A 33 10.99 5.69 10.75
N ALA A 34 11.02 5.32 9.47
CA ALA A 34 10.93 3.93 9.06
C ALA A 34 12.07 3.10 9.69
N ALA A 35 11.72 2.04 10.44
CA ALA A 35 12.68 1.20 11.14
C ALA A 35 13.61 0.42 10.20
N ASP A 36 13.17 0.16 8.96
CA ASP A 36 13.93 -0.60 7.97
C ASP A 36 13.51 -0.25 6.53
N ALA A 37 14.31 -0.75 5.57
CA ALA A 37 14.07 -0.52 4.14
C ALA A 37 12.75 -1.13 3.64
N LEU A 38 12.25 -2.20 4.28
CA LEU A 38 10.99 -2.83 3.91
C LEU A 38 9.80 -1.94 4.29
N THR A 39 9.82 -1.38 5.50
CA THR A 39 8.88 -0.36 5.95
C THR A 39 8.87 0.80 4.97
N HIS A 40 10.04 1.40 4.68
CA HIS A 40 10.13 2.54 3.77
C HIS A 40 9.60 2.23 2.35
N ALA A 41 9.91 1.04 1.82
CA ALA A 41 9.39 0.62 0.51
C ALA A 41 7.87 0.45 0.52
N LEU A 42 7.32 -0.09 1.61
CA LEU A 42 5.90 -0.34 1.77
C LEU A 42 5.11 0.97 1.93
N GLU A 43 5.60 1.91 2.74
CA GLU A 43 5.02 3.26 2.86
C GLU A 43 4.93 3.96 1.51
N ASN A 44 6.02 3.94 0.75
CA ASN A 44 6.06 4.54 -0.59
C ASN A 44 5.01 3.92 -1.53
N ARG A 45 4.76 2.61 -1.40
CA ARG A 45 3.72 1.92 -2.18
C ARG A 45 2.33 2.30 -1.69
N VAL A 46 2.08 2.27 -0.38
CA VAL A 46 0.80 2.67 0.24
C VAL A 46 0.47 4.11 -0.13
N ARG A 47 1.40 5.06 -0.01
CA ARG A 47 1.22 6.47 -0.42
C ARG A 47 0.70 6.63 -1.85
N ARG A 48 1.18 5.79 -2.78
CA ARG A 48 0.76 5.84 -4.19
C ARG A 48 -0.58 5.17 -4.45
N ASP A 49 -0.85 4.07 -3.76
CA ASP A 49 -1.92 3.14 -4.13
C ASP A 49 -3.11 3.13 -3.16
N ALA A 50 -2.97 3.75 -1.97
CA ALA A 50 -3.92 3.65 -0.87
C ALA A 50 -5.37 3.99 -1.25
N VAL A 51 -5.56 5.04 -2.06
CA VAL A 51 -6.88 5.48 -2.51
C VAL A 51 -7.60 4.50 -3.43
N ARG A 52 -6.91 3.47 -3.92
CA ARG A 52 -7.52 2.39 -4.69
C ARG A 52 -8.19 1.37 -3.79
N PHE A 53 -7.69 1.17 -2.57
CA PHE A 53 -8.26 0.16 -1.67
C PHE A 53 -9.58 0.63 -1.04
N THR A 54 -10.45 -0.33 -0.79
CA THR A 54 -11.58 -0.15 0.14
C THR A 54 -11.12 -0.57 1.53
N MET A 55 -11.23 0.32 2.51
CA MET A 55 -11.02 -0.04 3.92
C MET A 55 -12.21 -0.82 4.43
N LEU A 56 -11.96 -2.00 4.99
CA LEU A 56 -12.99 -2.90 5.53
C LEU A 56 -13.08 -2.79 7.06
N ASP A 57 -11.95 -2.70 7.73
CA ASP A 57 -11.85 -2.62 9.19
C ASP A 57 -10.56 -1.86 9.56
N SER A 58 -10.55 -1.23 10.74
CA SER A 58 -9.40 -0.50 11.26
C SER A 58 -9.40 -0.50 12.78
N TYR A 59 -8.22 -0.65 13.37
CA TYR A 59 -8.01 -0.53 14.80
C TYR A 59 -6.76 0.30 15.06
N THR A 60 -6.84 1.16 16.09
CA THR A 60 -5.74 1.97 16.59
C THR A 60 -5.64 1.77 18.09
N ASP A 61 -4.43 1.52 18.58
CA ASP A 61 -4.08 1.58 20.00
C ASP A 61 -2.99 2.63 20.16
N ASP A 62 -3.27 3.65 20.99
CA ASP A 62 -2.35 4.74 21.30
C ASP A 62 -1.75 4.60 22.72
N GLY A 63 -1.84 3.39 23.29
CA GLY A 63 -1.36 3.06 24.62
C GLY A 63 0.17 2.90 24.71
N ALA A 64 0.62 2.02 25.60
CA ALA A 64 2.05 1.83 25.85
C ALA A 64 2.80 1.15 24.69
N SER A 65 2.08 0.56 23.73
CA SER A 65 2.66 -0.07 22.54
C SER A 65 1.83 0.33 21.32
N PRO A 66 2.03 1.57 20.81
CA PRO A 66 1.14 2.10 19.79
C PRO A 66 1.17 1.29 18.51
N GLN A 67 -0.01 1.03 17.96
CA GLN A 67 -0.15 0.28 16.72
C GLN A 67 -1.43 0.65 15.96
N VAL A 68 -1.35 0.50 14.64
CA VAL A 68 -2.50 0.60 13.75
C VAL A 68 -2.59 -0.66 12.91
N VAL A 69 -3.78 -1.25 12.84
CA VAL A 69 -4.06 -2.39 11.97
C VAL A 69 -5.24 -2.05 11.08
N VAL A 70 -5.06 -2.24 9.77
CA VAL A 70 -6.07 -1.91 8.76
C VAL A 70 -6.31 -3.10 7.87
N MET A 71 -7.56 -3.51 7.73
CA MET A 71 -7.99 -4.49 6.75
C MET A 71 -8.48 -3.79 5.48
N LEU A 72 -7.92 -4.18 4.35
CA LEU A 72 -8.16 -3.55 3.06
C LEU A 72 -8.65 -4.57 2.03
N ARG A 73 -9.40 -4.08 1.04
CA ARG A 73 -9.74 -4.80 -0.18
C ARG A 73 -9.19 -4.07 -1.41
N SER A 74 -8.45 -4.79 -2.25
CA SER A 74 -7.99 -4.32 -3.54
C SER A 74 -9.13 -4.39 -4.57
N PRO A 75 -9.35 -3.35 -5.39
CA PRO A 75 -10.31 -3.42 -6.48
C PRO A 75 -9.70 -4.19 -7.65
N GLY A 76 -10.46 -5.13 -8.22
CA GLY A 76 -10.13 -5.82 -9.46
C GLY A 76 -10.19 -7.36 -9.33
N PRO A 77 -10.79 -8.06 -10.31
CA PRO A 77 -10.92 -9.53 -10.28
C PRO A 77 -9.58 -10.27 -10.47
N GLU A 78 -8.51 -9.59 -10.89
CA GLU A 78 -7.18 -10.16 -11.12
C GLU A 78 -6.20 -9.96 -9.95
N ALA A 79 -6.63 -9.36 -8.84
CA ALA A 79 -5.75 -9.18 -7.69
C ALA A 79 -5.44 -10.55 -7.06
N GLU A 80 -4.20 -11.03 -7.15
CA GLU A 80 -3.77 -12.30 -6.54
C GLU A 80 -3.98 -12.32 -5.01
N ALA A 81 -3.92 -11.15 -4.37
CA ALA A 81 -4.27 -10.93 -2.97
C ALA A 81 -5.32 -9.81 -2.89
N PRO A 82 -6.61 -10.12 -3.08
CA PRO A 82 -7.68 -9.12 -3.05
C PRO A 82 -7.91 -8.57 -1.65
N PHE A 83 -7.56 -9.32 -0.59
CA PHE A 83 -7.65 -8.85 0.79
C PHE A 83 -6.24 -8.65 1.36
N ARG A 84 -6.05 -7.56 2.11
CA ARG A 84 -4.76 -7.16 2.65
C ARG A 84 -4.91 -6.72 4.10
N ILE A 85 -3.88 -6.94 4.89
CA ILE A 85 -3.76 -6.36 6.23
C ILE A 85 -2.50 -5.54 6.26
N LEU A 86 -2.62 -4.26 6.61
CA LEU A 86 -1.49 -3.42 6.99
C LEU A 86 -1.43 -3.41 8.51
N TRP A 87 -0.25 -3.72 9.06
CA TRP A 87 0.02 -3.61 10.48
C TRP A 87 1.23 -2.69 10.67
N GLU A 88 0.96 -1.57 11.30
CA GLU A 88 1.96 -0.60 11.75
C GLU A 88 2.13 -0.71 13.26
N SER A 89 3.37 -0.81 13.71
CA SER A 89 3.74 -0.80 15.13
C SER A 89 4.81 0.25 15.38
N TYR A 90 4.72 0.94 16.51
CA TYR A 90 5.65 2.01 16.86
C TYR A 90 6.51 1.62 18.08
N ASP A 91 7.83 1.80 17.97
CA ASP A 91 8.76 1.67 19.08
C ASP A 91 9.01 3.05 19.70
N VAL A 92 8.39 3.28 20.86
CA VAL A 92 8.48 4.56 21.58
C VAL A 92 9.91 4.88 22.03
N ALA A 93 10.75 3.87 22.26
CA ALA A 93 12.11 4.09 22.72
C ALA A 93 13.04 4.60 21.61
N SER A 94 12.90 4.05 20.39
CA SER A 94 13.71 4.47 19.24
C SER A 94 13.07 5.58 18.40
N GLY A 95 11.76 5.79 18.54
CA GLY A 95 10.98 6.69 17.70
C GLY A 95 10.74 6.17 16.29
N ALA A 96 11.00 4.88 16.06
CA ALA A 96 10.87 4.24 14.76
C ALA A 96 9.57 3.43 14.67
N HIS A 97 9.01 3.35 13.47
CA HIS A 97 7.85 2.50 13.20
C HIS A 97 8.20 1.38 12.22
N THR A 98 7.46 0.29 12.34
CA THR A 98 7.54 -0.86 11.45
C THR A 98 6.20 -1.05 10.77
N LEU A 99 6.19 -1.08 9.44
CA LEU A 99 5.00 -1.35 8.63
C LEU A 99 5.16 -2.71 7.93
N ARG A 100 4.15 -3.57 8.06
CA ARG A 100 4.07 -4.87 7.41
C ARG A 100 2.75 -5.04 6.68
N GLU A 101 2.78 -5.84 5.63
CA GLU A 101 1.60 -6.19 4.85
C GLU A 101 1.45 -7.70 4.76
N GLY A 102 0.24 -8.20 5.03
CA GLY A 102 -0.18 -9.55 4.70
C GLY A 102 -1.15 -9.55 3.53
N GLY A 103 -1.02 -10.53 2.63
CA GLY A 103 -1.96 -10.77 1.52
C GLY A 103 -2.81 -12.02 1.76
N PHE A 104 -4.10 -11.94 1.43
CA PHE A 104 -5.07 -13.02 1.62
C PHE A 104 -5.95 -13.16 0.38
N THR A 105 -6.32 -14.39 0.05
CA THR A 105 -7.11 -14.72 -1.15
C THR A 105 -8.61 -14.55 -0.90
N THR A 106 -9.03 -14.76 0.35
CA THR A 106 -10.44 -14.63 0.77
C THR A 106 -10.59 -13.67 1.95
N TYR A 107 -11.81 -13.15 2.11
CA TYR A 107 -12.17 -12.32 3.26
C TYR A 107 -12.04 -13.10 4.56
N ASP A 108 -12.47 -14.36 4.57
CA ASP A 108 -12.46 -15.21 5.77
C ASP A 108 -11.04 -15.49 6.26
N GLU A 109 -10.06 -15.67 5.35
CA GLU A 109 -8.64 -15.79 5.73
C GLU A 109 -8.11 -14.51 6.40
N ALA A 110 -8.41 -13.34 5.82
CA ALA A 110 -8.03 -12.06 6.43
C ALA A 110 -8.73 -11.84 7.77
N ARG A 111 -10.01 -12.19 7.88
CA ARG A 111 -10.79 -12.05 9.11
C ARG A 111 -10.31 -13.02 10.21
N ALA A 112 -9.91 -14.23 9.84
CA ALA A 112 -9.30 -15.17 10.77
C ALA A 112 -7.98 -14.63 11.33
N TRP A 113 -7.12 -14.08 10.48
CA TRP A 113 -5.90 -13.40 10.93
C TRP A 113 -6.22 -12.27 11.89
N TRP A 114 -7.17 -11.39 11.53
CA TRP A 114 -7.58 -10.26 12.35
C TRP A 114 -8.07 -10.67 13.74
N ASN A 115 -8.90 -11.72 13.79
CA ASN A 115 -9.42 -12.23 15.06
C ASN A 115 -8.32 -12.86 15.92
N ALA A 116 -7.35 -13.57 15.31
CA ALA A 116 -6.23 -14.15 16.03
C ALA A 116 -5.29 -13.06 16.58
N TRP A 117 -5.03 -12.03 15.78
CA TRP A 117 -4.30 -10.84 16.20
C TRP A 117 -4.96 -10.14 17.40
N GLN A 118 -6.29 -9.92 17.38
CA GLN A 118 -7.01 -9.33 18.51
C GLN A 118 -6.95 -10.19 19.78
N GLN A 119 -6.75 -11.50 19.66
CA GLN A 119 -6.57 -12.41 20.80
C GLN A 119 -5.12 -12.43 21.32
N GLY A 120 -4.20 -11.69 20.69
CA GLY A 120 -2.80 -11.60 21.08
C GLY A 120 -1.91 -12.71 20.50
N ASP A 121 -2.42 -13.53 19.58
CA ASP A 121 -1.66 -14.61 18.92
C ASP A 121 -1.81 -14.55 17.39
N PRO A 122 -1.34 -13.47 16.74
CA PRO A 122 -1.40 -13.36 15.29
C PRO A 122 -0.47 -14.40 14.63
N PRO A 123 -0.94 -15.17 13.64
CA PRO A 123 -0.02 -15.90 12.78
C PRO A 123 0.85 -14.92 11.97
N PRO A 124 2.03 -15.34 11.47
CA PRO A 124 2.90 -14.44 10.71
C PRO A 124 2.19 -13.90 9.46
N LEU A 125 2.32 -12.60 9.20
CA LEU A 125 1.84 -11.98 7.97
C LEU A 125 2.58 -12.59 6.78
N ARG A 126 1.82 -13.17 5.84
CA ARG A 126 2.37 -13.69 4.58
C ARG A 126 2.48 -12.53 3.60
N PRO A 127 3.68 -12.11 3.16
CA PRO A 127 3.82 -11.02 2.21
C PRO A 127 2.98 -11.33 0.97
N PRO A 128 2.16 -10.39 0.48
CA PRO A 128 1.42 -10.62 -0.76
C PRO A 128 2.40 -10.92 -1.88
N ALA A 129 2.05 -11.88 -2.74
CA ALA A 129 2.81 -12.13 -3.95
C ALA A 129 2.98 -10.81 -4.73
N PRO A 130 4.16 -10.54 -5.31
CA PRO A 130 4.35 -9.34 -6.12
C PRO A 130 3.33 -9.36 -7.25
N ALA A 131 2.43 -8.37 -7.28
CA ALA A 131 1.50 -8.24 -8.40
C ALA A 131 2.33 -8.20 -9.69
N PRO A 132 1.99 -8.99 -10.73
CA PRO A 132 2.72 -8.95 -11.98
C PRO A 132 2.70 -7.50 -12.47
N ARG A 133 3.88 -6.90 -12.64
CA ARG A 133 4.01 -5.60 -13.29
C ARG A 133 3.34 -5.74 -14.65
N ARG A 134 2.18 -5.11 -14.85
CA ARG A 134 1.66 -4.90 -16.20
C ARG A 134 2.71 -4.06 -16.91
N GLY A 135 3.58 -4.75 -17.65
CA GLY A 135 4.55 -4.11 -18.51
C GLY A 135 3.78 -3.14 -19.38
N THR A 136 4.17 -1.88 -19.35
CA THR A 136 3.77 -0.93 -20.38
C THR A 136 4.09 -1.59 -21.71
N SER A 137 3.08 -2.04 -22.45
CA SER A 137 3.26 -2.54 -23.79
C SER A 137 3.96 -1.42 -24.55
N ALA A 138 5.25 -1.61 -24.84
CA ALA A 138 5.97 -0.71 -25.70
C ALA A 138 5.25 -0.73 -27.04
N THR A 139 4.58 0.38 -27.37
CA THR A 139 3.96 0.58 -28.66
C THR A 139 5.05 0.40 -29.71
N ALA A 140 5.03 -0.72 -30.43
CA ALA A 140 5.96 -0.96 -31.51
C ALA A 140 5.86 0.21 -32.50
N PRO A 141 6.99 0.78 -32.97
CA PRO A 141 6.94 1.86 -33.94
C PRO A 141 6.27 1.33 -35.21
N VAL A 142 5.19 2.00 -35.62
CA VAL A 142 4.55 1.78 -36.92
C VAL A 142 5.62 2.08 -37.98
N ARG A 143 6.06 1.04 -38.68
CA ARG A 143 6.94 1.18 -39.83
C ARG A 143 6.12 1.80 -40.96
N PRO A 144 6.47 2.98 -41.50
CA PRO A 144 5.74 3.54 -42.61
C PRO A 144 5.84 2.60 -43.82
N ALA A 145 4.71 2.37 -44.48
CA ALA A 145 4.64 1.57 -45.69
C ALA A 145 5.43 2.28 -46.81
N SER A 146 6.43 1.59 -47.37
CA SER A 146 7.09 2.01 -48.59
C SER A 146 6.10 1.88 -49.75
N THR A 147 5.43 2.96 -50.12
CA THR A 147 4.64 3.04 -51.34
C THR A 147 5.59 2.90 -52.53
N GLY A 148 5.57 1.74 -53.18
CA GLY A 148 6.31 1.50 -54.40
C GLY A 148 5.83 2.43 -55.52
N LEU A 149 6.74 3.25 -56.04
CA LEU A 149 6.55 3.90 -57.33
C LEU A 149 7.21 3.02 -58.40
N GLN A 150 6.39 2.19 -59.04
CA GLN A 150 6.82 1.35 -60.16
C GLN A 150 6.96 2.25 -61.40
N GLY A 151 8.17 2.76 -61.63
CA GLY A 151 8.53 3.52 -62.82
C GLY A 151 8.65 2.61 -64.04
N ARG A 152 7.73 2.77 -64.99
CA ARG A 152 7.86 2.27 -66.37
C ARG A 152 8.81 3.17 -67.16
N SER A 153 9.71 2.59 -67.96
CA SER A 153 10.35 3.11 -69.20
C SER A 153 11.59 2.25 -69.48
N ARG A 154 12.01 1.90 -70.70
CA ARG A 154 11.48 1.96 -72.07
C ARG A 154 12.33 0.97 -72.86
#